data_AF-A0A379TT92-F1
#
_entry.id   AF-A0A379TT92-F1
#
_cell.length_a   1.000
_cell.length_b   1.000
_cell.length_c   1.000
_cell.angle_alpha   90.00
_cell.angle_beta   90.00
_cell.angle_gamma   90.00
#
_symmetry.space_group_name_H-M   'P 1'
#
loop_
_entity.id
_entity.type
_entity.pdbx_description
1 polymer ?
#
loop_
_entity_poly.entity_id
_entity_poly.type
_entity_poly.pdbx_seq_one_letter_code
_entity_poly.pdbx_strand_id
1 'polypeptide(L)'
;MNSVIQRASSLVFDTVEAKKHATRNRANGELFYGRRGTLTHFSLQEAMCELEGGAGCALFPCGAAAVANTILAFVEQGDHVLMTNTAYEPSQDFCSKFSANWA
;
A
#
# COMPACT_ATOMS: atom_id res chain seq x y z
N MET A 1 13.38 -20.34 6.51
CA MET A 1 12.89 -20.72 5.16
C MET A 1 12.52 -19.43 4.45
N ASN A 2 12.91 -19.23 3.19
CA ASN A 2 12.52 -18.03 2.44
C ASN A 2 11.16 -18.26 1.76
N SER A 3 10.36 -17.20 1.64
CA SER A 3 9.10 -17.25 0.90
C SER A 3 9.34 -17.43 -0.61
N VAL A 4 8.31 -17.87 -1.33
CA VAL A 4 8.35 -18.04 -2.79
C VAL A 4 8.38 -16.68 -3.49
N ILE A 5 8.96 -16.64 -4.70
CA ILE A 5 8.83 -15.51 -5.61
C ILE A 5 7.74 -15.83 -6.64
N GLN A 6 6.51 -15.41 -6.36
CA GLN A 6 5.34 -15.61 -7.21
C GLN A 6 5.07 -14.34 -8.04
N ARG A 7 5.59 -14.32 -9.27
CA ARG A 7 5.39 -13.22 -10.23
C ARG A 7 4.07 -13.41 -10.97
N ALA A 8 3.14 -12.46 -10.84
CA ALA A 8 1.87 -12.50 -11.57
C ALA A 8 1.28 -11.10 -11.70
N SER A 9 0.65 -10.82 -12.84
CA SER A 9 -0.37 -9.78 -12.97
C SER A 9 -1.75 -10.43 -12.84
N SER A 10 -2.06 -11.36 -13.76
CA SER A 10 -3.29 -12.14 -13.74
C SER A 10 -3.19 -13.33 -12.78
N LEU A 11 -4.23 -13.51 -11.95
CA LEU A 11 -4.44 -14.69 -11.13
C LEU A 11 -5.73 -15.38 -11.60
N VAL A 12 -5.66 -16.69 -11.83
CA VAL A 12 -6.74 -17.48 -12.44
C VAL A 12 -7.63 -18.06 -11.37
N PHE A 13 -8.92 -18.20 -11.67
CA PHE A 13 -9.90 -18.84 -10.81
C PHE A 13 -10.53 -20.01 -11.56
N ASP A 14 -10.57 -21.18 -10.93
CA ASP A 14 -11.13 -22.39 -11.55
C ASP A 14 -12.64 -22.30 -11.74
N THR A 15 -13.33 -21.52 -10.88
CA THR A 15 -14.77 -21.33 -10.94
C THR A 15 -15.18 -19.87 -10.67
N VAL A 16 -16.40 -19.54 -11.08
CA VAL A 16 -17.03 -18.25 -10.73
C VAL A 16 -17.16 -18.09 -9.21
N GLU A 17 -17.39 -19.19 -8.50
CA GLU A 17 -17.46 -19.19 -7.04
C GLU A 17 -16.11 -18.83 -6.40
N ALA A 18 -15.01 -19.45 -6.86
CA ALA A 18 -13.66 -19.11 -6.42
C ALA A 18 -13.34 -17.64 -6.69
N LYS A 19 -13.72 -17.11 -7.86
CA LYS A 19 -13.58 -15.68 -8.17
C LYS A 19 -14.37 -14.79 -7.21
N LYS A 20 -15.60 -15.17 -6.83
CA LYS A 20 -16.42 -14.41 -5.86
C LYS A 20 -15.80 -14.45 -4.47
N HIS A 21 -15.25 -15.59 -4.05
CA HIS A 21 -14.47 -15.71 -2.81
C HIS A 21 -13.27 -14.76 -2.81
N ALA A 22 -12.44 -14.83 -3.86
CA ALA A 22 -11.28 -13.96 -4.03
C ALA A 22 -11.66 -12.48 -4.06
N THR A 23 -12.79 -12.14 -4.69
CA THR A 23 -13.27 -10.76 -4.73
C THR A 23 -13.62 -10.23 -3.34
N ARG A 24 -14.28 -11.02 -2.49
CA ARG A 24 -14.63 -10.63 -1.11
C ARG A 24 -13.38 -10.44 -0.25
N ASN A 25 -12.37 -11.29 -0.44
CA ASN A 25 -11.13 -11.29 0.34
C ASN A 25 -9.95 -10.56 -0.34
N ARG A 26 -10.20 -9.77 -1.38
CA ARG A 26 -9.14 -9.12 -2.20
C ARG A 26 -8.22 -8.14 -1.46
N ALA A 27 -8.55 -7.81 -0.22
CA ALA A 27 -7.76 -6.96 0.68
C ALA A 27 -7.38 -7.70 1.97
N ASN A 28 -7.57 -9.02 2.02
CA ASN A 28 -7.39 -9.87 3.19
C ASN A 28 -6.53 -11.10 2.85
N GLY A 29 -5.44 -10.91 2.10
CA GLY A 29 -4.45 -11.95 1.80
C GLY A 29 -4.87 -13.01 0.77
N GLU A 30 -6.04 -12.89 0.14
CA GLU A 30 -6.49 -13.84 -0.88
C GLU A 30 -5.97 -13.43 -2.27
N LEU A 31 -5.46 -14.42 -3.03
CA LEU A 31 -4.99 -14.22 -4.40
C LEU A 31 -6.14 -13.74 -5.29
N PHE A 32 -6.04 -12.50 -5.79
CA PHE A 32 -7.08 -11.88 -6.61
C PHE A 32 -6.56 -11.26 -7.90
N TYR A 33 -5.61 -10.32 -7.79
CA TYR A 33 -4.96 -9.68 -8.94
C TYR A 33 -3.61 -9.14 -8.47
N GLY A 34 -2.58 -9.16 -9.31
CA GLY A 34 -1.20 -8.81 -8.93
C GLY A 34 -1.04 -7.43 -8.31
N ARG A 35 -1.91 -6.46 -8.66
CA ARG A 35 -1.96 -5.13 -8.00
C ARG A 35 -2.29 -5.21 -6.50
N ARG A 36 -3.03 -6.23 -6.06
CA ARG A 36 -3.37 -6.47 -4.65
C ARG A 36 -2.31 -7.28 -3.93
N GLY A 37 -1.34 -7.84 -4.65
CA GLY A 37 -0.29 -8.69 -4.11
C GLY A 37 -0.43 -10.15 -4.52
N THR A 38 0.62 -10.89 -4.20
CA THR A 38 0.76 -12.35 -4.36
C THR A 38 1.30 -12.91 -3.05
N LEU A 39 1.52 -14.23 -2.96
CA LEU A 39 2.07 -14.84 -1.74
C LEU A 39 3.41 -14.22 -1.30
N THR A 40 4.21 -13.71 -2.24
CA THR A 40 5.44 -12.96 -1.97
C THR A 40 5.17 -11.67 -1.20
N HIS A 41 4.15 -10.92 -1.63
CA HIS A 41 3.80 -9.62 -1.04
C HIS A 41 3.14 -9.82 0.33
N PHE A 42 2.20 -10.78 0.43
CA PHE A 42 1.49 -11.07 1.66
C PHE A 42 2.44 -11.51 2.78
N SER A 43 3.44 -12.34 2.46
CA SER A 43 4.47 -12.75 3.42
C SER A 43 5.29 -11.55 3.95
N LEU A 44 5.62 -10.57 3.10
CA LEU A 44 6.31 -9.35 3.57
C LEU A 44 5.39 -8.49 4.43
N GLN A 45 4.12 -8.32 4.04
CA GLN A 45 3.16 -7.53 4.80
C GLN A 45 2.93 -8.10 6.20
N GLU A 46 2.79 -9.42 6.31
CA GLU A 46 2.65 -10.13 7.59
C GLU A 46 3.89 -9.92 8.47
N ALA A 47 5.10 -10.12 7.90
CA ALA A 47 6.34 -9.94 8.64
C ALA A 47 6.53 -8.49 9.15
N MET A 48 6.19 -7.49 8.34
CA MET A 48 6.25 -6.09 8.77
C MET A 48 5.24 -5.79 9.87
N CYS A 49 4.01 -6.31 9.76
CA CYS A 49 3.00 -6.17 10.81
C CYS A 49 3.44 -6.83 12.13
N GLU A 50 4.05 -8.01 12.06
CA GLU A 50 4.58 -8.71 13.25
C GLU A 50 5.67 -7.87 13.94
N LEU A 51 6.59 -7.29 13.16
CA LEU A 51 7.69 -6.49 13.69
C LEU A 51 7.23 -5.15 14.28
N GLU A 52 6.27 -4.48 13.66
CA GLU A 52 5.81 -3.14 14.09
C GLU A 52 4.56 -3.17 14.99
N GLY A 53 3.93 -4.34 15.16
CA GLY A 53 2.66 -4.47 15.89
C GLY A 53 1.47 -3.81 15.19
N GLY A 54 1.54 -3.64 13.87
CA GLY A 54 0.54 -2.96 13.06
C GLY A 54 -0.61 -3.87 12.62
N ALA A 55 -1.80 -3.29 12.38
CA ALA A 55 -2.96 -4.03 11.86
C ALA A 55 -2.87 -4.36 10.35
N GLY A 56 -1.95 -3.71 9.63
CA GLY A 56 -1.76 -3.89 8.19
C GLY A 56 -0.51 -3.16 7.68
N CYS A 57 0.00 -3.60 6.54
CA CYS A 57 1.17 -3.04 5.89
C CYS A 57 0.84 -2.72 4.42
N ALA A 58 0.97 -1.46 4.02
CA ALA A 58 0.81 -1.04 2.63
C ALA A 58 2.19 -0.98 1.93
N LEU A 59 2.29 -1.56 0.73
CA LEU A 59 3.54 -1.61 -0.03
C LEU A 59 3.57 -0.53 -1.12
N PHE A 60 4.74 0.08 -1.29
CA PHE A 60 4.98 1.18 -2.23
C PHE A 60 6.27 0.94 -3.02
N PRO A 61 6.42 1.54 -4.21
CA PRO A 61 7.61 1.34 -5.04
C PRO A 61 8.88 1.96 -4.44
N CYS A 62 8.75 2.93 -3.53
CA CYS A 62 9.87 3.53 -2.78
C CYS A 62 9.36 4.29 -1.54
N GLY A 63 10.28 4.76 -0.68
CA GLY A 63 9.95 5.52 0.52
C GLY A 63 9.24 6.86 0.23
N ALA A 64 9.66 7.60 -0.80
CA ALA A 64 9.02 8.85 -1.18
C ALA A 64 7.55 8.63 -1.62
N ALA A 65 7.28 7.54 -2.36
CA ALA A 65 5.92 7.16 -2.72
C ALA A 65 5.08 6.75 -1.49
N ALA A 66 5.68 6.04 -0.53
CA ALA A 66 5.01 5.68 0.72
C ALA A 66 4.58 6.91 1.51
N VAL A 67 5.47 7.89 1.70
CA VAL A 67 5.14 9.12 2.44
C VAL A 67 4.06 9.93 1.73
N ALA A 68 4.24 10.21 0.44
CA ALA A 68 3.30 11.04 -0.32
C ALA A 68 1.88 10.42 -0.38
N ASN A 69 1.78 9.11 -0.67
CA ASN A 69 0.47 8.45 -0.75
C ASN A 69 -0.17 8.27 0.63
N THR A 70 0.63 8.09 1.70
CA THR A 70 0.08 8.04 3.06
C THR A 70 -0.58 9.36 3.43
N ILE A 71 0.08 10.50 3.19
CA ILE A 71 -0.53 11.81 3.44
C ILE A 71 -1.80 11.98 2.60
N LEU A 72 -1.73 11.71 1.29
CA LEU A 72 -2.86 11.87 0.37
C LEU A 72 -4.08 10.98 0.72
N ALA A 73 -3.86 9.83 1.38
CA ALA A 73 -4.96 8.95 1.77
C ALA A 73 -5.83 9.50 2.92
N PHE A 74 -5.36 10.53 3.64
CA PHE A 74 -6.03 11.06 4.84
C PHE A 74 -6.42 12.54 4.74
N VAL A 75 -6.00 13.25 3.70
CA VAL A 75 -6.28 14.68 3.54
C VAL A 75 -7.22 14.94 2.38
N GLU A 76 -8.03 15.98 2.49
CA GLU A 76 -8.85 16.53 1.43
C GLU A 76 -8.63 18.04 1.25
N GLN A 77 -9.30 18.63 0.26
CA GLN A 77 -9.18 20.06 -0.01
C GLN A 77 -9.61 20.88 1.22
N GLY A 78 -8.75 21.81 1.65
CA GLY A 78 -8.99 22.65 2.82
C GLY A 78 -8.34 22.15 4.11
N ASP A 79 -7.81 20.92 4.12
CA ASP A 79 -7.06 20.40 5.26
C ASP A 79 -5.68 21.05 5.44
N HIS A 80 -5.13 20.91 6.64
CA HIS A 80 -3.79 21.39 7.00
C HIS A 80 -2.91 20.25 7.51
N VAL A 81 -1.68 20.16 6.97
CA VAL A 81 -0.66 19.19 7.39
C VAL A 81 0.42 19.89 8.22
N LEU A 82 0.59 19.48 9.47
CA LEU A 82 1.73 19.91 10.29
C LEU A 82 2.89 18.90 10.14
N MET A 83 4.04 19.36 9.67
CA MET A 83 5.23 18.53 9.44
C MET A 83 6.45 19.15 10.13
N THR A 84 7.33 18.33 10.71
CA THR A 84 8.60 18.81 11.28
C THR A 84 9.51 19.39 10.19
N ASN A 85 10.22 20.49 10.49
CA ASN A 85 11.13 21.15 9.55
C ASN A 85 12.38 20.31 9.22
N THR A 86 12.63 19.24 9.97
CA THR A 86 13.71 18.27 9.72
C THR A 86 13.25 17.06 8.90
N ALA A 87 12.01 17.06 8.39
CA ALA A 87 11.53 15.97 7.55
C ALA A 87 12.37 15.86 6.27
N TYR A 88 12.42 14.66 5.68
CA TYR A 88 13.12 14.45 4.42
C TYR A 88 12.61 15.42 3.34
N GLU A 89 13.52 16.09 2.63
CA GLU A 89 13.20 17.21 1.73
C GLU A 89 12.09 16.90 0.72
N PRO A 90 12.08 15.75 0.01
CA PRO A 90 10.97 15.38 -0.87
C PRO A 90 9.58 15.33 -0.21
N SER A 91 9.51 15.03 1.09
CA SER A 91 8.26 15.06 1.86
C SER A 91 7.79 16.49 2.12
N GLN A 92 8.72 17.40 2.42
CA GLN A 92 8.41 18.84 2.57
C GLN A 92 7.96 19.45 1.24
N ASP A 93 8.64 19.09 0.15
CA ASP A 93 8.32 19.50 -1.21
C ASP A 93 6.93 19.02 -1.64
N PHE A 94 6.55 17.78 -1.31
CA PHE A 94 5.22 17.26 -1.58
C PHE A 94 4.12 18.09 -0.89
N CYS A 95 4.31 18.45 0.38
CA CYS A 95 3.32 19.27 1.10
C CYS A 95 3.26 20.71 0.58
N SER A 96 4.40 21.34 0.32
CA SER A 96 4.49 22.77 -0.04
C SER A 96 4.23 23.08 -1.52
N LYS A 97 4.55 22.16 -2.43
CA LYS A 97 4.47 22.39 -3.89
C LYS A 97 3.35 21.60 -4.55
N PHE A 98 3.13 20.36 -4.15
CA PHE A 98 2.08 19.53 -4.76
C PHE A 98 0.75 19.75 -4.07
N SER A 99 0.67 19.54 -2.75
CA SER A 99 -0.60 19.61 -2.00
C SER A 99 -1.16 21.04 -1.89
N ALA A 100 -0.30 22.06 -1.86
CA ALA A 100 -0.72 23.46 -1.86
C ALA A 100 -1.47 23.90 -3.14
N ASN A 101 -1.28 23.17 -4.25
CA ASN A 101 -1.90 23.48 -5.55
C ASN A 101 -3.21 22.70 -5.79
N TRP A 102 -3.73 21.97 -4.79
CA TRP A 102 -5.07 21.36 -4.82
C TRP A 102 -6.16 22.41 -4.48
N ALA A 103 -6.12 23.56 -5.16
CA ALA A 103 -7.12 24.63 -5.09
C ALA A 103 -8.12 24.53 -6.25
#